data_AF-A0A4R4G446-F1
#
_entry.id   AF-A0A4R4G446-F1
#
_cell.length_a   1.000
_cell.length_b   1.000
_cell.length_c   1.000
_cell.angle_alpha   90.00
_cell.angle_beta   90.00
_cell.angle_gamma   90.00
#
_symmetry.space_group_name_H-M   'P 1'
#
loop_
_entity.id
_entity.type
_entity.pdbx_description
1 polymer ?
#
loop_
_entity_poly.entity_id
_entity_poly.type
_entity_poly.pdbx_seq_one_letter_code
_entity_poly.pdbx_strand_id
1 'polypeptide(L)'
;MKRFAYRIDTDENPESPREWDNLGTLCIASRRWDFGEVQLAHDADSIEEAFRWHLAENDLTMDQVIWLPVYGYSHSGLTINTTGFSCPWDSGQLGYIYVSKKDALKEYGGQRVGKTLAEKVEKYLRGEIETMDQYLTGDVYGYRIYEYVGDEEDFQDEDLSTHSWEEIDSCWGYYGEKYCEDEAKAIVDRLNNGEVAA
;
A
#
# COMPACT_ATOMS: atom_id res chain seq x y z
N MET A 1 34.48 -11.59 13.97
CA MET A 1 33.01 -11.55 14.18
C MET A 1 32.40 -11.11 12.87
N LYS A 2 31.44 -11.85 12.31
CA LYS A 2 30.77 -11.44 11.05
C LYS A 2 30.07 -10.10 11.28
N ARG A 3 30.11 -9.21 10.29
CA ARG A 3 29.44 -7.91 10.32
C ARG A 3 28.48 -7.83 9.16
N PHE A 4 27.26 -7.41 9.45
CA PHE A 4 26.22 -7.22 8.46
C PHE A 4 25.71 -5.79 8.50
N ALA A 5 25.33 -5.29 7.33
CA ALA A 5 24.75 -3.97 7.14
C ALA A 5 23.64 -4.05 6.09
N TYR A 6 22.80 -3.02 6.02
CA TYR A 6 21.75 -2.92 5.01
C TYR A 6 21.78 -1.57 4.30
N ARG A 7 21.20 -1.53 3.11
CA ARG A 7 20.90 -0.30 2.36
C ARG A 7 19.44 -0.32 1.94
N ILE A 8 18.78 0.83 2.01
CA ILE A 8 17.44 1.05 1.47
C ILE A 8 17.57 1.75 0.12
N ASP A 9 16.84 1.28 -0.87
CA ASP A 9 16.80 1.81 -2.22
C ASP A 9 15.35 1.99 -2.66
N THR A 10 15.07 3.03 -3.45
CA THR A 10 13.75 3.20 -4.08
C THR A 10 13.53 2.11 -5.13
N ASP A 11 12.32 1.57 -5.18
CA ASP A 11 11.91 0.64 -6.23
C ASP A 11 11.49 1.43 -7.47
N GLU A 12 12.27 1.31 -8.55
CA GLU A 12 12.00 2.01 -9.81
C GLU A 12 10.94 1.31 -10.68
N ASN A 13 10.59 0.06 -10.36
CA ASN A 13 9.60 -0.72 -11.11
C ASN A 13 8.68 -1.50 -10.16
N PRO A 14 7.93 -0.80 -9.29
CA PRO A 14 7.03 -1.44 -8.35
C PRO A 14 5.82 -2.04 -9.09
N GLU A 15 5.35 -3.19 -8.61
CA GLU A 15 4.04 -3.74 -9.00
C GLU A 15 2.93 -2.77 -8.56
N SER A 16 1.78 -2.77 -9.23
CA SER A 16 0.64 -2.02 -8.68
C SER A 16 -0.04 -2.85 -7.59
N PRO A 17 -0.41 -2.27 -6.43
CA PRO A 17 -1.14 -3.00 -5.39
C PRO A 17 -2.57 -3.36 -5.83
N ARG A 18 -3.02 -2.93 -7.01
CA ARG A 18 -4.29 -3.34 -7.63
C ARG A 18 -4.18 -4.63 -8.46
N GLU A 19 -2.96 -5.12 -8.71
CA GLU A 19 -2.74 -6.44 -9.33
C GLU A 19 -2.85 -7.59 -8.32
N TRP A 20 -2.97 -7.27 -7.02
CA TRP A 20 -3.09 -8.23 -5.93
C TRP A 20 -4.52 -8.72 -5.70
N ASP A 21 -4.66 -9.78 -4.90
CA ASP A 21 -5.96 -10.29 -4.41
C ASP A 21 -6.48 -9.41 -3.28
N ASN A 22 -7.13 -8.31 -3.67
CA ASN A 22 -7.71 -7.33 -2.75
C ASN A 22 -9.14 -7.70 -2.37
N LEU A 23 -9.50 -7.48 -1.11
CA LEU A 23 -10.89 -7.62 -0.67
C LEU A 23 -11.73 -6.40 -1.04
N GLY A 24 -11.14 -5.19 -1.07
CA GLY A 24 -11.79 -3.96 -1.48
C GLY A 24 -11.90 -3.82 -2.99
N THR A 25 -13.04 -3.29 -3.44
CA THR A 25 -13.27 -2.87 -4.82
C THR A 25 -13.16 -1.35 -4.92
N LEU A 26 -12.18 -0.86 -5.69
CA LEU A 26 -11.96 0.57 -5.93
C LEU A 26 -12.72 1.05 -7.16
N CYS A 27 -13.64 1.99 -6.94
CA CYS A 27 -14.46 2.63 -7.97
C CYS A 27 -14.06 4.09 -8.13
N ILE A 28 -13.66 4.48 -9.34
CA ILE A 28 -13.18 5.82 -9.66
C ILE A 28 -14.09 6.48 -10.70
N ALA A 29 -14.47 7.73 -10.46
CA ALA A 29 -15.26 8.59 -11.34
C ALA A 29 -14.40 9.76 -11.85
N SER A 30 -13.20 9.45 -12.35
CA SER A 30 -12.26 10.44 -12.88
C SER A 30 -11.87 10.09 -14.31
N ARG A 31 -12.02 11.06 -15.22
CA ARG A 31 -11.52 10.91 -16.60
C ARG A 31 -9.99 10.98 -16.70
N ARG A 32 -9.35 11.58 -15.70
CA ARG A 32 -7.91 11.83 -15.70
C ARG A 32 -7.13 10.68 -15.09
N TRP A 33 -7.72 10.01 -14.10
CA TRP A 33 -7.04 9.03 -13.28
C TRP A 33 -7.76 7.69 -13.41
N ASP A 34 -7.02 6.69 -13.86
CA ASP A 34 -7.44 5.31 -13.87
C ASP A 34 -6.49 4.50 -13.01
N PHE A 35 -7.04 3.81 -12.02
CA PHE A 35 -6.30 2.97 -11.09
C PHE A 35 -6.36 1.49 -11.46
N GLY A 36 -6.91 1.16 -12.64
CA GLY A 36 -6.90 -0.20 -13.17
C GLY A 36 -8.00 -1.12 -12.64
N GLU A 37 -9.05 -0.56 -12.03
CA GLU A 37 -10.17 -1.34 -11.47
C GLU A 37 -11.52 -0.84 -12.02
N VAL A 38 -12.47 -0.43 -11.17
CA VAL A 38 -13.81 -0.04 -11.64
C VAL A 38 -13.83 1.44 -12.04
N GLN A 39 -14.16 1.70 -13.30
CA GLN A 39 -14.47 3.05 -13.79
C GLN A 39 -15.98 3.30 -13.74
N LEU A 40 -16.38 4.29 -12.95
CA LEU A 40 -17.77 4.68 -12.78
C LEU A 40 -18.29 5.45 -13.99
N ALA A 41 -19.61 5.39 -14.17
CA ALA A 41 -20.31 6.12 -15.20
C ALA A 41 -20.10 7.65 -15.06
N HIS A 42 -19.87 8.32 -16.20
CA HIS A 42 -19.53 9.75 -16.24
C HIS A 42 -20.70 10.65 -16.65
N ASP A 43 -21.87 10.05 -16.90
CA ASP A 43 -23.14 10.69 -17.27
C ASP A 43 -24.12 10.79 -16.09
N ALA A 44 -23.74 10.31 -14.90
CA ALA A 44 -24.46 10.55 -13.66
C ALA A 44 -24.32 12.01 -13.19
N ASP A 45 -25.30 12.50 -12.45
CA ASP A 45 -25.30 13.86 -11.89
C ASP A 45 -24.29 14.02 -10.74
N SER A 46 -23.84 12.90 -10.15
CA SER A 46 -22.84 12.88 -9.08
C SER A 46 -22.07 11.55 -9.00
N ILE A 47 -20.91 11.58 -8.33
CA ILE A 47 -20.10 10.37 -8.05
C ILE A 47 -20.89 9.37 -7.20
N GLU A 48 -21.71 9.85 -6.24
CA GLU A 48 -22.55 8.97 -5.42
C GLU A 48 -23.62 8.27 -6.27
N GLU A 49 -24.23 8.98 -7.22
CA GLU A 49 -25.21 8.36 -8.13
C GLU A 49 -24.55 7.31 -9.03
N ALA A 50 -23.40 7.63 -9.63
CA ALA A 50 -22.65 6.67 -10.44
C ALA A 50 -22.27 5.42 -9.63
N PHE A 51 -21.87 5.61 -8.37
CA PHE A 51 -21.57 4.50 -7.47
C PHE A 51 -22.81 3.66 -7.14
N ARG A 52 -23.97 4.29 -6.93
CA ARG A 52 -25.24 3.57 -6.73
C ARG A 52 -25.66 2.76 -7.95
N TRP A 53 -25.43 3.27 -9.16
CA TRP A 53 -25.67 2.52 -10.39
C TRP A 53 -24.76 1.29 -10.47
N HIS A 54 -23.45 1.46 -10.23
CA HIS A 54 -22.49 0.34 -10.17
C HIS A 54 -22.92 -0.73 -9.15
N LEU A 55 -23.32 -0.33 -7.94
CA LEU A 55 -23.81 -1.29 -6.95
C LEU A 55 -25.06 -2.03 -7.46
N ALA A 56 -26.02 -1.32 -8.06
CA ALA A 56 -27.24 -1.93 -8.57
C ALA A 56 -26.97 -2.91 -9.72
N GLU A 57 -26.02 -2.61 -10.61
CA GLU A 57 -25.56 -3.52 -11.67
C GLU A 57 -24.93 -4.81 -11.13
N ASN A 58 -24.41 -4.76 -9.90
CA ASN A 58 -23.82 -5.89 -9.18
C ASN A 58 -24.77 -6.52 -8.15
N ASP A 59 -26.08 -6.29 -8.26
CA ASP A 59 -27.12 -6.78 -7.34
C ASP A 59 -26.88 -6.38 -5.86
N LEU A 60 -26.29 -5.19 -5.64
CA LEU A 60 -25.97 -4.63 -4.33
C LEU A 60 -26.67 -3.30 -4.10
N THR A 61 -26.83 -2.94 -2.83
CA THR A 61 -27.27 -1.62 -2.38
C THR A 61 -26.29 -1.03 -1.37
N MET A 62 -26.40 0.29 -1.13
CA MET A 62 -25.54 1.00 -0.17
C MET A 62 -25.57 0.40 1.25
N ASP A 63 -26.70 -0.17 1.68
CA ASP A 63 -26.82 -0.83 2.99
C ASP A 63 -26.27 -2.27 3.00
N GLN A 64 -25.91 -2.83 1.85
CA GLN A 64 -25.30 -4.15 1.72
C GLN A 64 -23.77 -4.10 1.59
N VAL A 65 -23.17 -2.91 1.62
CA VAL A 65 -21.72 -2.72 1.51
C VAL A 65 -21.17 -1.92 2.70
N ILE A 66 -19.88 -2.07 2.95
CA ILE A 66 -19.08 -1.20 3.81
C ILE A 66 -18.19 -0.40 2.86
N TRP A 67 -18.23 0.93 2.93
CA TRP A 67 -17.60 1.79 1.93
C TRP A 67 -16.94 3.00 2.56
N LEU A 68 -15.92 3.53 1.89
CA LEU A 68 -15.27 4.78 2.21
C LEU A 68 -15.17 5.66 0.95
N PRO A 69 -15.38 6.98 1.06
CA PRO A 69 -15.08 7.89 -0.04
C PRO A 69 -13.58 7.91 -0.30
N VAL A 70 -13.19 8.08 -1.55
CA VAL A 70 -11.80 8.25 -1.96
C VAL A 70 -11.64 9.66 -2.52
N TYR A 71 -10.69 10.42 -1.98
CA TYR A 71 -10.36 11.77 -2.38
C TYR A 71 -8.99 11.80 -3.02
N GLY A 72 -8.79 12.74 -3.94
CA GLY A 72 -7.49 13.00 -4.55
C GLY A 72 -7.09 14.46 -4.38
N TYR A 73 -5.79 14.69 -4.32
CA TYR A 73 -5.16 16.00 -4.38
C TYR A 73 -4.07 15.98 -5.46
N SER A 74 -4.18 16.89 -6.43
CA SER A 74 -3.28 16.94 -7.57
C SER A 74 -2.45 18.23 -7.59
N HIS A 75 -1.21 18.14 -7.12
CA HIS A 75 -0.23 19.24 -7.18
C HIS A 75 1.16 18.66 -7.47
N SER A 76 1.61 18.74 -8.73
CA SER A 76 2.86 18.13 -9.26
C SER A 76 2.94 16.59 -9.17
N GLY A 77 1.85 15.94 -8.75
CA GLY A 77 1.67 14.50 -8.61
C GLY A 77 0.21 14.24 -8.23
N LEU A 78 -0.12 12.99 -7.87
CA LEU A 78 -1.42 12.63 -7.30
C LEU A 78 -1.19 11.93 -5.96
N THR A 79 -1.88 12.40 -4.92
CA THR A 79 -2.03 11.67 -3.66
C THR A 79 -3.51 11.46 -3.38
N ILE A 80 -3.86 10.35 -2.74
CA ILE A 80 -5.23 9.95 -2.42
C ILE A 80 -5.38 9.56 -0.95
N ASN A 81 -6.60 9.72 -0.41
CA ASN A 81 -6.93 9.26 0.94
C ASN A 81 -8.44 9.02 1.09
N THR A 82 -8.88 8.62 2.29
CA THR A 82 -10.30 8.38 2.62
C THR A 82 -10.95 9.45 3.49
N THR A 83 -10.24 10.54 3.80
CA THR A 83 -10.69 11.58 4.75
C THR A 83 -10.82 12.97 4.13
N GLY A 84 -10.36 13.15 2.90
CA GLY A 84 -10.35 14.42 2.18
C GLY A 84 -9.08 15.23 2.38
N PHE A 85 -9.03 16.36 1.67
CA PHE A 85 -7.97 17.36 1.78
C PHE A 85 -8.61 18.73 2.01
N SER A 86 -7.86 19.67 2.58
CA SER A 86 -8.35 21.02 2.87
C SER A 86 -8.28 21.97 1.67
N CYS A 87 -7.55 21.61 0.60
CA CYS A 87 -7.34 22.48 -0.56
C CYS A 87 -8.55 22.48 -1.51
N PRO A 88 -9.29 23.58 -1.65
CA PRO A 88 -10.53 23.58 -2.43
C PRO A 88 -10.31 23.61 -3.95
N TRP A 89 -9.10 23.92 -4.41
CA TRP A 89 -8.80 24.10 -5.84
C TRP A 89 -8.27 22.83 -6.50
N ASP A 90 -7.37 22.15 -5.79
CA ASP A 90 -6.60 21.03 -6.31
C ASP A 90 -7.03 19.68 -5.71
N SER A 91 -8.07 19.67 -4.86
CA SER A 91 -8.61 18.44 -4.29
C SER A 91 -10.09 18.25 -4.55
N GLY A 92 -10.52 16.99 -4.54
CA GLY A 92 -11.91 16.61 -4.73
C GLY A 92 -12.12 15.12 -4.49
N GLN A 93 -13.38 14.71 -4.43
CA GLN A 93 -13.71 13.29 -4.38
C GLN A 93 -13.43 12.67 -5.76
N LEU A 94 -12.73 11.53 -5.76
CA LEU A 94 -12.45 10.74 -6.95
C LEU A 94 -13.40 9.55 -7.08
N GLY A 95 -13.94 9.03 -5.98
CA GLY A 95 -14.71 7.80 -6.02
C GLY A 95 -15.02 7.21 -4.66
N TYR A 96 -15.09 5.88 -4.62
CA TYR A 96 -15.34 5.07 -3.43
C TYR A 96 -14.52 3.78 -3.47
N ILE A 97 -14.18 3.26 -2.29
CA ILE A 97 -13.74 1.89 -2.12
C ILE A 97 -14.75 1.15 -1.26
N TYR A 98 -15.11 -0.09 -1.60
CA TYR A 98 -16.11 -0.85 -0.85
C TYR A 98 -15.81 -2.34 -0.75
N VAL A 99 -16.43 -2.97 0.25
CA VAL A 99 -16.52 -4.43 0.38
C VAL A 99 -18.00 -4.79 0.59
N SER A 100 -18.48 -5.85 -0.07
CA SER A 100 -19.81 -6.37 0.22
C SER A 100 -19.87 -6.96 1.63
N LYS A 101 -20.97 -6.76 2.35
CA LYS A 101 -21.14 -7.37 3.69
C LYS A 101 -21.04 -8.89 3.64
N LYS A 102 -21.40 -9.50 2.51
CA LYS A 102 -21.27 -10.94 2.26
C LYS A 102 -19.80 -11.35 2.22
N ASP A 103 -18.96 -10.64 1.49
CA ASP A 103 -17.54 -10.97 1.36
C ASP A 103 -16.77 -10.67 2.65
N ALA A 104 -17.12 -9.58 3.34
CA ALA A 104 -16.59 -9.29 4.67
C ALA A 104 -16.89 -10.43 5.67
N LEU A 105 -18.08 -11.02 5.63
CA LEU A 105 -18.44 -12.17 6.47
C LEU A 105 -17.76 -13.47 6.04
N LYS A 106 -17.50 -13.64 4.74
CA LYS A 106 -16.75 -14.78 4.21
C LYS A 106 -15.29 -14.74 4.68
N GLU A 107 -14.67 -13.57 4.62
CA GLU A 107 -13.25 -13.37 4.96
C GLU A 107 -13.00 -13.43 6.48
N TYR A 108 -13.80 -12.70 7.26
CA TYR A 108 -13.57 -12.57 8.70
C TYR A 108 -14.46 -13.46 9.57
N GLY A 109 -15.39 -14.19 8.95
CA GLY A 109 -16.37 -15.01 9.64
C GLY A 109 -17.47 -14.20 10.33
N GLY A 110 -18.49 -14.92 10.80
CA GLY A 110 -19.62 -14.37 11.55
C GLY A 110 -20.97 -14.50 10.83
N GLN A 111 -22.05 -14.18 11.54
CA GLN A 111 -23.42 -14.29 11.01
C GLN A 111 -23.98 -12.95 10.51
N ARG A 112 -23.44 -11.83 10.98
CA ARG A 112 -23.87 -10.47 10.63
C ARG A 112 -22.74 -9.48 10.79
N VAL A 113 -22.75 -8.43 9.98
CA VAL A 113 -21.81 -7.30 10.13
C VAL A 113 -22.25 -6.44 11.31
N GLY A 114 -21.58 -6.64 12.44
CA GLY A 114 -21.67 -5.75 13.61
C GLY A 114 -20.65 -4.61 13.54
N LYS A 115 -20.71 -3.71 14.53
CA LYS A 115 -19.83 -2.53 14.61
C LYS A 115 -18.33 -2.88 14.53
N THR A 116 -17.88 -3.88 15.31
CA THR A 116 -16.47 -4.30 15.32
C THR A 116 -16.00 -4.82 13.97
N LEU A 117 -16.84 -5.57 13.26
CA LEU A 117 -16.49 -6.06 11.92
C LEU A 117 -16.48 -4.91 10.90
N ALA A 118 -17.44 -3.99 10.98
CA ALA A 118 -17.46 -2.79 10.14
C ALA A 118 -16.20 -1.95 10.33
N GLU A 119 -15.81 -1.64 11.58
CA GLU A 119 -14.59 -0.89 11.90
C GLU A 119 -13.32 -1.61 11.41
N LYS A 120 -13.28 -2.94 11.51
CA LYS A 120 -12.17 -3.74 10.99
C LYS A 120 -12.05 -3.63 9.47
N VAL A 121 -13.17 -3.75 8.75
CA VAL A 121 -13.20 -3.62 7.29
C VAL A 121 -12.88 -2.20 6.86
N GLU A 122 -13.42 -1.18 7.53
CA GLU A 122 -13.07 0.23 7.24
C GLU A 122 -11.58 0.49 7.43
N LYS A 123 -10.95 -0.08 8.48
CA LYS A 123 -9.50 0.02 8.68
C LYS A 123 -8.74 -0.65 7.54
N TYR A 124 -9.18 -1.82 7.10
CA TYR A 124 -8.58 -2.54 5.98
C TYR A 124 -8.69 -1.74 4.67
N LEU A 125 -9.88 -1.23 4.34
CA LEU A 125 -10.09 -0.36 3.17
C LEU A 125 -9.24 0.90 3.20
N ARG A 126 -9.05 1.49 4.38
CA ARG A 126 -8.13 2.62 4.59
C ARG A 126 -6.70 2.24 4.25
N GLY A 127 -6.24 1.07 4.69
CA GLY A 127 -4.91 0.55 4.39
C GLY A 127 -4.71 0.30 2.90
N GLU A 128 -5.70 -0.23 2.19
CA GLU A 128 -5.60 -0.40 0.73
C GLU A 128 -5.40 0.93 -0.02
N ILE A 129 -6.13 1.97 0.40
CA ILE A 129 -5.96 3.30 -0.19
C ILE A 129 -4.60 3.91 0.19
N GLU A 130 -4.10 3.67 1.40
CA GLU A 130 -2.77 4.09 1.84
C GLU A 130 -1.67 3.42 1.01
N THR A 131 -1.75 2.10 0.78
CA THR A 131 -0.81 1.39 -0.09
C THR A 131 -0.90 1.86 -1.55
N MET A 132 -2.11 2.13 -2.05
CA MET A 132 -2.28 2.70 -3.38
C MET A 132 -1.71 4.12 -3.48
N ASP A 133 -1.83 4.93 -2.43
CA ASP A 133 -1.21 6.26 -2.37
C ASP A 133 0.32 6.17 -2.42
N GLN A 134 0.91 5.23 -1.67
CA GLN A 134 2.34 4.96 -1.70
C GLN A 134 2.82 4.58 -3.11
N TYR A 135 2.08 3.70 -3.79
CA TYR A 135 2.34 3.39 -5.19
C TYR A 135 2.30 4.62 -6.10
N LEU A 136 1.25 5.44 -6.00
CA LEU A 136 1.04 6.62 -6.84
C LEU A 136 2.09 7.71 -6.61
N THR A 137 2.63 7.79 -5.40
CA THR A 137 3.63 8.77 -4.99
C THR A 137 5.07 8.28 -5.17
N GLY A 138 5.27 7.01 -5.52
CA GLY A 138 6.59 6.38 -5.65
C GLY A 138 7.24 6.04 -4.31
N ASP A 139 6.47 5.98 -3.23
CA ASP A 139 6.91 5.59 -1.88
C ASP A 139 7.02 4.06 -1.77
N VAL A 140 7.81 3.46 -2.66
CA VAL A 140 8.05 2.01 -2.73
C VAL A 140 9.55 1.75 -2.72
N TYR A 141 9.99 0.76 -1.93
CA TYR A 141 11.39 0.52 -1.62
C TYR A 141 11.73 -0.96 -1.64
N GLY A 142 13.03 -1.22 -1.70
CA GLY A 142 13.62 -2.49 -1.33
C GLY A 142 14.83 -2.28 -0.43
N TYR A 143 15.27 -3.36 0.20
CA TYR A 143 16.52 -3.38 0.92
C TYR A 143 17.48 -4.38 0.32
N ARG A 144 18.77 -4.13 0.55
CA ARG A 144 19.88 -5.04 0.27
C ARG A 144 20.65 -5.28 1.56
N ILE A 145 20.99 -6.53 1.83
CA ILE A 145 21.79 -6.94 2.99
C ILE A 145 23.19 -7.30 2.51
N TYR A 146 24.19 -6.82 3.23
CA TYR A 146 25.60 -7.02 2.91
C TYR A 146 26.33 -7.72 4.06
N GLU A 147 27.25 -8.62 3.73
CA GLU A 147 28.24 -9.19 4.65
C GLU A 147 29.60 -8.54 4.41
N TYR A 148 30.28 -8.14 5.50
CA TYR A 148 31.64 -7.64 5.41
C TYR A 148 32.61 -8.81 5.18
N VAL A 149 33.36 -8.75 4.09
CA VAL A 149 34.35 -9.76 3.66
C VAL A 149 35.80 -9.26 3.72
N GLY A 150 36.01 -8.01 4.16
CA GLY A 150 37.34 -7.43 4.33
C GLY A 150 38.07 -7.88 5.60
N ASP A 151 39.34 -7.49 5.72
CA ASP A 151 40.12 -7.73 6.94
C ASP A 151 39.58 -6.87 8.10
N GLU A 152 39.52 -7.45 9.30
CA GLU A 152 38.95 -6.79 10.48
C GLU A 152 39.74 -5.53 10.91
N GLU A 153 41.05 -5.53 10.65
CA GLU A 153 41.95 -4.41 10.97
C GLU A 153 41.79 -3.21 10.03
N ASP A 154 41.19 -3.42 8.85
CA ASP A 154 40.98 -2.40 7.81
C ASP A 154 39.55 -1.84 7.80
N PHE A 155 38.72 -2.18 8.81
CA PHE A 155 37.37 -1.63 8.93
C PHE A 155 37.46 -0.14 9.30
N GLN A 156 37.54 0.71 8.27
CA GLN A 156 37.69 2.16 8.41
C GLN A 156 36.40 2.93 8.08
N ASP A 157 35.44 2.32 7.37
CA ASP A 157 34.19 3.00 7.00
C ASP A 157 33.01 2.05 6.73
N GLU A 158 31.80 2.55 6.98
CA GLU A 158 30.50 1.91 6.64
C GLU A 158 30.08 2.20 5.19
N ASP A 159 31.03 2.51 4.31
CA ASP A 159 30.73 2.69 2.89
C ASP A 159 30.53 1.33 2.21
N LEU A 160 29.25 0.98 2.01
CA LEU A 160 28.80 -0.24 1.34
C LEU A 160 29.17 -0.31 -0.15
N SER A 161 29.74 0.74 -0.74
CA SER A 161 30.21 0.75 -2.13
C SER A 161 31.65 0.21 -2.31
N THR A 162 32.33 -0.12 -1.21
CA THR A 162 33.69 -0.67 -1.25
C THR A 162 33.70 -2.18 -1.57
N HIS A 163 34.82 -2.69 -2.09
CA HIS A 163 34.99 -4.12 -2.41
C HIS A 163 35.01 -5.04 -1.17
N SER A 164 34.86 -4.48 0.03
CA SER A 164 34.87 -5.20 1.29
C SER A 164 33.47 -5.63 1.75
N TRP A 165 32.43 -5.33 0.97
CA TRP A 165 31.05 -5.73 1.23
C TRP A 165 30.51 -6.59 0.08
N GLU A 166 29.99 -7.76 0.41
CA GLU A 166 29.31 -8.64 -0.54
C GLU A 166 27.81 -8.61 -0.26
N GLU A 167 26.99 -8.31 -1.27
CA GLU A 167 25.53 -8.43 -1.17
C GLU A 167 25.16 -9.90 -1.03
N ILE A 168 24.42 -10.24 0.03
CA ILE A 168 24.03 -11.62 0.34
C ILE A 168 22.53 -11.87 0.19
N ASP A 169 21.72 -10.82 0.29
CA ASP A 169 20.26 -10.91 0.20
C ASP A 169 19.65 -9.58 -0.23
N SER A 170 18.49 -9.62 -0.87
CA SER A 170 17.70 -8.43 -1.16
C SER A 170 16.22 -8.76 -1.28
N CYS A 171 15.38 -7.81 -0.89
CA CYS A 171 13.93 -7.93 -1.01
C CYS A 171 13.33 -6.57 -1.41
N TRP A 172 12.30 -6.60 -2.24
CA TRP A 172 11.71 -5.42 -2.91
C TRP A 172 10.18 -5.43 -2.77
N GLY A 173 9.53 -4.35 -3.19
CA GLY A 173 8.06 -4.23 -3.10
C GLY A 173 7.55 -3.85 -1.71
N TYR A 174 8.34 -3.11 -0.93
CA TYR A 174 7.90 -2.55 0.35
C TYR A 174 7.28 -1.17 0.14
N TYR A 175 5.97 -1.06 0.38
CA TYR A 175 5.25 0.20 0.28
C TYR A 175 5.41 0.97 1.60
N GLY A 176 6.17 2.06 1.56
CA GLY A 176 6.61 2.84 2.72
C GLY A 176 8.03 2.53 3.18
N GLU A 177 8.85 3.59 3.22
CA GLU A 177 10.28 3.52 3.59
C GLU A 177 10.47 2.90 4.97
N LYS A 178 9.71 3.38 5.96
CA LYS A 178 9.84 2.92 7.35
C LYS A 178 9.59 1.41 7.48
N TYR A 179 8.61 0.88 6.73
CA TYR A 179 8.31 -0.55 6.79
C TYR A 179 9.46 -1.38 6.21
N CYS A 180 10.03 -0.93 5.08
CA CYS A 180 11.23 -1.52 4.49
C CYS A 180 12.42 -1.51 5.46
N GLU A 181 12.67 -0.37 6.11
CA GLU A 181 13.77 -0.18 7.05
C GLU A 181 13.64 -1.06 8.30
N ASP A 182 12.45 -1.12 8.90
CA ASP A 182 12.19 -1.95 10.09
C ASP A 182 12.49 -3.43 9.80
N GLU A 183 12.11 -3.95 8.64
CA GLU A 183 12.36 -5.34 8.21
C GLU A 183 13.87 -5.59 7.97
N ALA A 184 14.53 -4.71 7.20
CA ALA A 184 15.96 -4.81 6.92
C ALA A 184 16.79 -4.82 8.22
N LYS A 185 16.44 -3.91 9.14
CA LYS A 185 17.07 -3.81 10.45
C LYS A 185 16.88 -5.08 11.28
N ALA A 186 15.67 -5.63 11.33
CA ALA A 186 15.40 -6.85 12.07
C ALA A 186 16.23 -8.05 11.57
N ILE A 187 16.47 -8.13 10.26
CA ILE A 187 17.34 -9.16 9.66
C ILE A 187 18.79 -8.96 10.06
N VAL A 188 19.32 -7.75 9.90
CA VAL A 188 20.72 -7.43 10.25
C VAL A 188 20.99 -7.64 11.74
N ASP A 189 20.07 -7.21 12.61
CA ASP A 189 20.17 -7.41 14.06
C ASP A 189 20.26 -8.91 14.41
N ARG A 190 19.43 -9.75 13.78
CA ARG A 190 19.50 -11.22 13.96
C ARG A 190 20.82 -11.81 13.48
N LEU A 191 21.28 -11.42 12.30
CA LEU A 191 22.54 -11.91 11.73
C LEU A 191 23.74 -11.52 12.58
N ASN A 192 23.80 -10.27 13.05
CA ASN A 192 24.86 -9.79 13.94
C ASN A 192 24.82 -10.47 15.33
N ASN A 193 23.64 -10.89 15.80
CA ASN A 193 23.48 -11.64 17.05
C ASN A 193 23.74 -13.15 16.91
N GLY A 194 24.03 -13.65 15.70
CA GLY A 194 24.31 -15.07 15.44
C GLY A 194 23.07 -15.97 15.39
N GLU A 195 21.88 -15.38 15.31
CA GLU A 195 20.62 -16.10 15.13
C GLU A 195 20.37 -16.29 13.63
N VAL A 196 20.87 -17.39 13.08
CA VAL A 196 20.64 -17.75 11.67
C VAL A 196 19.14 -18.04 11.48
N ALA A 197 18.54 -17.46 10.44
CA ALA A 197 17.19 -17.80 10.01
C ALA A 197 17.06 -19.33 9.84
N ALA A 198 16.07 -19.93 10.48
CA ALA A 198 15.70 -21.34 10.26
C ALA A 198 14.98 -21.52 8.91
#